data_AF-K7FJG0-F1
#
_entry.id   AF-K7FJG0-F1
#
_cell.length_a   1.000
_cell.length_b   1.000
_cell.length_c   1.000
_cell.angle_alpha   90.00
_cell.angle_beta   90.00
_cell.angle_gamma   90.00
#
_symmetry.space_group_name_H-M   'P 1'
#
loop_
_entity.id
_entity.type
_entity.pdbx_description
1 polymer ?
#
loop_
_entity_poly.entity_id
_entity_poly.type
_entity_poly.pdbx_seq_one_letter_code
_entity_poly.pdbx_strand_id
1 'polypeptide(L)'
;SLPVPLTSPFPVFTQKQTQAERQKIVAEFQQLRQFLEEQERLLLAQLKKLDEEIGRLQTDTVRKLSVQISRISEREGMSQKPASEFLQDIRSTLSRCEMGQFQLPEEISPELEEQVRGFSLKTIALSETLRQFKGT
;
A
#
# COMPACT_ATOMS: atom_id res chain seq x y z
N SER A 1 46.02 -28.54 63.16
CA SER A 1 45.15 -28.95 62.04
C SER A 1 44.84 -27.74 61.19
N LEU A 2 45.19 -27.77 59.90
CA LEU A 2 44.84 -26.69 58.96
C LEU A 2 43.42 -26.91 58.42
N PRO A 3 42.62 -25.86 58.17
CA PRO A 3 41.28 -26.01 57.63
C PRO A 3 41.35 -26.38 56.16
N VAL A 4 40.63 -27.43 55.78
CA VAL A 4 40.47 -27.85 54.38
C VAL A 4 39.59 -26.80 53.68
N PRO A 5 39.98 -26.25 52.51
CA PRO A 5 39.12 -25.36 51.77
C PRO A 5 37.94 -26.16 51.21
N LEU A 6 36.72 -25.75 51.55
CA LEU A 6 35.49 -26.21 50.89
C LEU A 6 35.45 -25.62 49.47
N THR A 7 36.20 -26.22 48.55
CA THR A 7 36.01 -26.00 47.12
C THR A 7 34.73 -26.74 46.71
N SER A 8 33.65 -25.99 46.56
CA SER A 8 32.40 -26.45 45.94
C SER A 8 32.70 -27.22 44.64
N PRO A 9 32.19 -28.46 44.46
CA PRO A 9 32.50 -29.29 43.29
C PRO A 9 31.58 -29.02 42.09
N PHE A 10 30.71 -28.01 42.14
CA PHE A 10 29.80 -27.72 41.03
C PHE A 10 30.47 -26.90 39.94
N PRO A 11 30.20 -27.18 38.64
CA PRO A 11 31.10 -26.82 37.57
C PRO A 11 30.93 -25.35 37.24
N VAL A 12 31.97 -24.54 37.47
CA VAL A 12 32.10 -23.18 36.92
C VAL A 12 31.85 -23.16 35.39
N PHE A 13 32.01 -24.31 34.73
CA PHE A 13 31.70 -24.54 33.31
C PHE A 13 30.21 -24.36 32.96
N THR A 14 29.26 -24.82 33.79
CA THR A 14 27.81 -24.70 33.48
C THR A 14 27.31 -23.27 33.63
N GLN A 15 27.82 -22.52 34.61
CA GLN A 15 27.44 -21.13 34.84
C GLN A 15 27.92 -20.19 33.71
N LYS A 16 29.13 -20.42 33.19
CA LYS A 16 29.65 -19.69 32.01
C LYS A 16 28.79 -19.96 30.77
N GLN A 17 28.37 -21.20 30.55
CA GLN A 17 27.53 -21.55 29.40
C GLN A 17 26.12 -20.95 29.51
N THR A 18 25.50 -20.98 30.69
CA THR A 18 24.23 -20.28 30.93
C THR A 18 24.35 -18.78 30.68
N GLN A 19 25.46 -18.15 31.07
CA GLN A 19 25.67 -16.72 30.83
C GLN A 19 25.87 -16.41 29.34
N ALA A 20 26.58 -17.26 28.60
CA ALA A 20 26.71 -17.15 27.15
C ALA A 20 25.34 -17.25 26.45
N GLU A 21 24.52 -18.25 26.83
CA GLU A 21 23.16 -18.40 26.27
C GLU A 21 22.26 -17.19 26.59
N ARG A 22 22.36 -16.61 27.79
CA ARG A 22 21.64 -15.35 28.12
C ARG A 22 22.02 -14.22 27.17
N GLN A 23 23.32 -14.02 26.94
CA GLN A 23 23.78 -12.98 26.02
C GLN A 23 23.32 -13.25 24.60
N LYS A 24 23.36 -14.51 24.16
CA LYS A 24 22.88 -14.92 22.84
C LYS A 24 21.39 -14.65 22.67
N ILE A 25 20.55 -15.05 23.63
CA ILE A 25 19.11 -14.76 23.62
C ILE A 25 18.87 -13.26 23.48
N VAL A 26 19.54 -12.43 24.29
CA VAL A 26 19.40 -10.97 24.20
C VAL A 26 19.79 -10.45 22.80
N ALA A 27 20.90 -10.93 22.24
CA ALA A 27 21.39 -10.51 20.93
C ALA A 27 20.44 -10.91 19.79
N GLU A 28 19.98 -12.16 19.76
CA GLU A 28 19.05 -12.68 18.75
C GLU A 28 17.73 -11.88 18.76
N PHE A 29 17.19 -11.58 19.96
CA PHE A 29 15.98 -10.77 20.08
C PHE A 29 16.20 -9.30 19.68
N GLN A 30 17.40 -8.74 19.91
CA GLN A 30 17.73 -7.39 19.45
C GLN A 30 17.76 -7.34 17.92
N GLN A 31 18.41 -8.30 17.28
CA GLN A 31 18.46 -8.43 15.83
C GLN A 31 17.05 -8.62 15.24
N LEU A 32 16.24 -9.49 15.83
CA LEU A 32 14.87 -9.72 15.39
C LEU A 32 14.01 -8.44 15.46
N ARG A 33 14.11 -7.66 16.55
CA ARG A 33 13.40 -6.37 16.66
C ARG A 33 13.78 -5.39 15.56
N GLN A 34 15.09 -5.20 15.35
CA GLN A 34 15.58 -4.29 14.31
C GLN A 34 15.13 -4.73 12.91
N PHE A 35 15.18 -6.04 12.64
CA PHE A 35 14.69 -6.60 11.39
C PHE A 35 13.20 -6.33 11.19
N LEU A 36 12.37 -6.57 12.21
CA LEU A 36 10.93 -6.35 12.14
C LEU A 36 10.58 -4.88 11.93
N GLU A 37 11.26 -3.96 12.62
CA GLU A 37 11.09 -2.51 12.43
C GLU A 37 11.41 -2.08 10.98
N GLU A 38 12.49 -2.60 10.38
CA GLU A 38 12.83 -2.29 8.99
C GLU A 38 11.82 -2.89 8.01
N GLN A 39 11.35 -4.13 8.25
CA GLN A 39 10.31 -4.74 7.42
C GLN A 39 8.98 -3.99 7.51
N GLU A 40 8.58 -3.55 8.70
CA GLU A 40 7.39 -2.72 8.89
C GLU A 40 7.50 -1.42 8.09
N ARG A 41 8.61 -0.70 8.25
CA ARG A 41 8.87 0.55 7.51
C ARG A 41 8.82 0.35 6.00
N LEU A 42 9.45 -0.71 5.50
CA LEU A 42 9.46 -1.04 4.08
C LEU A 42 8.05 -1.33 3.55
N LEU A 43 7.28 -2.17 4.25
CA LEU A 43 5.92 -2.52 3.84
C LEU A 43 5.00 -1.29 3.84
N LEU A 44 5.09 -0.43 4.86
CA LEU A 44 4.32 0.80 4.92
C LEU A 44 4.71 1.78 3.80
N ALA A 45 5.99 1.90 3.47
CA ALA A 45 6.44 2.73 2.36
C ALA A 45 5.90 2.23 1.00
N GLN A 46 5.90 0.90 0.79
CA GLN A 46 5.32 0.31 -0.42
C GLN A 46 3.80 0.51 -0.49
N LEU A 47 3.09 0.34 0.64
CA LEU A 47 1.65 0.54 0.71
C LEU A 47 1.27 2.00 0.47
N LYS A 48 2.03 2.96 1.01
CA LYS A 48 1.83 4.38 0.74
C LYS A 48 1.99 4.71 -0.75
N LYS A 49 3.02 4.16 -1.40
CA LYS A 49 3.23 4.35 -2.84
C LYS A 49 2.04 3.82 -3.66
N LEU A 50 1.48 2.67 -3.26
CA LEU A 50 0.31 2.08 -3.90
C LEU A 50 -0.92 2.98 -3.72
N ASP A 51 -1.16 3.49 -2.51
CA ASP A 51 -2.27 4.41 -2.23
C ASP A 51 -2.17 5.72 -3.05
N GLU A 52 -0.97 6.29 -3.16
CA GLU A 52 -0.71 7.45 -4.01
C GLU A 52 -0.98 7.16 -5.50
N GLU A 53 -0.66 5.96 -5.98
CA GLU A 53 -0.92 5.54 -7.35
C GLU A 53 -2.41 5.41 -7.65
N ILE A 54 -3.15 4.76 -6.74
CA ILE A 54 -4.61 4.65 -6.82
C ILE A 54 -5.24 6.06 -6.83
N GLY A 55 -4.80 6.95 -5.93
CA GLY A 55 -5.28 8.32 -5.87
C GLY A 55 -5.02 9.13 -7.15
N ARG A 56 -3.85 8.94 -7.78
CA ARG A 56 -3.54 9.57 -9.08
C ARG A 56 -4.49 9.09 -10.18
N LEU A 57 -4.68 7.77 -10.30
CA LEU A 57 -5.59 7.17 -11.27
C LEU A 57 -7.02 7.67 -11.12
N GLN A 58 -7.53 7.70 -9.88
CA GLN A 58 -8.86 8.24 -9.59
C GLN A 58 -8.99 9.71 -9.97
N THR A 59 -8.00 10.53 -9.63
CA THR A 59 -7.97 11.96 -9.98
C THR A 59 -7.99 12.17 -11.50
N ASP A 60 -7.18 11.40 -12.23
CA ASP A 60 -7.15 11.46 -13.69
C ASP A 60 -8.47 11.01 -14.32
N THR A 61 -9.09 9.97 -13.77
CA THR A 61 -10.42 9.50 -14.21
C THR A 61 -11.50 10.57 -13.97
N VAL A 62 -11.54 11.20 -12.79
CA VAL A 62 -12.46 12.31 -12.49
C VAL A 62 -12.24 13.49 -13.43
N ARG A 63 -10.99 13.85 -13.71
CA ARG A 63 -10.64 14.92 -14.65
C ARG A 63 -11.11 14.60 -16.07
N LYS A 64 -10.84 13.39 -16.56
CA LYS A 64 -11.29 12.91 -17.88
C LYS A 64 -12.82 12.96 -18.00
N LEU A 65 -13.54 12.46 -16.98
CA LEU A 65 -15.00 12.49 -16.93
C LEU A 65 -15.56 13.92 -16.88
N SER A 66 -14.96 14.81 -16.10
CA SER A 66 -15.41 16.22 -15.99
C SER A 66 -15.34 16.95 -17.33
N VAL A 67 -14.27 16.71 -18.11
CA VAL A 67 -14.14 17.26 -19.48
C VAL A 67 -15.24 16.70 -20.39
N GLN A 68 -15.58 15.42 -20.27
CA GLN A 68 -16.63 14.81 -21.08
C GLN A 68 -18.02 15.32 -20.72
N ILE A 69 -18.34 15.42 -19.44
CA ILE A 69 -19.61 15.99 -18.95
C ILE A 69 -19.75 17.43 -19.47
N SER A 70 -18.70 18.24 -19.36
CA SER A 70 -18.70 19.62 -19.86
C SER A 70 -19.00 19.70 -21.37
N ARG A 71 -18.43 18.79 -22.16
CA ARG A 71 -18.71 18.69 -23.61
C ARG A 71 -20.14 18.26 -23.90
N ILE A 72 -20.71 17.34 -23.11
CA ILE A 72 -22.11 16.93 -23.25
C ILE A 72 -23.03 18.10 -22.93
N SER A 73 -22.83 18.78 -21.80
CA SER A 73 -23.63 19.94 -21.40
C SER A 73 -23.54 21.09 -22.42
N GLU A 74 -22.37 21.32 -23.02
CA GLU A 74 -22.23 22.29 -24.11
C GLU A 74 -23.10 21.90 -25.32
N ARG A 75 -23.10 20.64 -25.73
CA ARG A 75 -23.91 20.15 -26.85
C ARG A 75 -25.40 20.21 -26.55
N GLU A 76 -25.82 19.84 -25.34
CA GLU A 76 -27.21 19.97 -24.88
C GLU A 76 -27.65 21.44 -24.83
N GLY A 77 -26.79 22.34 -24.38
CA GLY A 77 -27.07 23.78 -24.41
C GLY A 77 -27.24 24.31 -25.83
N MET A 78 -26.53 23.76 -26.82
CA MET A 78 -26.70 24.14 -28.23
C MET A 78 -28.01 23.64 -28.82
N SER A 79 -28.51 22.46 -28.44
CA SER A 79 -29.78 21.94 -28.96
C SER A 79 -31.01 22.67 -28.41
N GLN A 80 -30.87 23.42 -27.31
CA GLN A 80 -31.93 24.26 -26.75
C GLN A 80 -32.00 25.68 -27.34
N LYS A 81 -31.09 26.07 -28.22
CA LYS A 81 -31.11 27.40 -28.84
C LYS A 81 -32.22 27.55 -29.89
N PRO A 82 -32.76 28.77 -30.11
CA PRO A 82 -33.71 29.04 -31.18
C PRO A 82 -33.15 28.66 -32.57
N ALA A 83 -34.00 28.15 -33.45
CA ALA A 83 -33.60 27.69 -34.79
C ALA A 83 -32.86 28.79 -35.59
N SER A 84 -33.23 30.06 -35.43
CA SER A 84 -32.57 31.19 -36.11
C SER A 84 -31.09 31.37 -35.74
N GLU A 85 -30.73 31.14 -34.46
CA GLU A 85 -29.34 31.22 -33.98
C GLU A 85 -28.55 29.96 -34.34
N PHE A 86 -29.19 28.79 -34.25
CA PHE A 86 -28.56 27.51 -34.60
C PHE A 86 -28.20 27.44 -36.09
N LEU A 87 -29.07 27.94 -36.97
CA LEU A 87 -28.87 27.90 -38.42
C LEU A 87 -27.81 28.90 -38.92
N GLN A 88 -27.55 30.01 -38.21
CA GLN A 88 -26.48 30.95 -38.55
C GLN A 88 -25.08 30.33 -38.38
N ASP A 89 -24.91 29.45 -37.40
CA ASP A 89 -23.63 28.84 -37.03
C ASP A 89 -23.61 27.32 -37.26
N ILE A 90 -24.41 26.81 -38.21
CA ILE A 90 -24.62 25.37 -38.36
C ILE A 90 -23.32 24.61 -38.67
N ARG A 91 -22.41 25.23 -39.44
CA ARG A 91 -21.15 24.61 -39.87
C ARG A 91 -20.14 24.51 -38.73
N SER A 92 -20.04 25.56 -37.90
CA SER A 92 -19.19 25.59 -36.72
C SER A 92 -19.75 24.70 -35.61
N THR A 93 -21.08 24.66 -35.47
CA THR A 93 -21.77 23.81 -34.50
C THR A 93 -21.60 22.33 -34.84
N LEU A 94 -21.76 21.95 -36.11
CA LEU A 94 -21.59 20.57 -36.58
C LEU A 94 -20.14 20.09 -36.41
N SER A 95 -19.15 20.90 -36.77
CA SER A 95 -17.74 20.52 -36.61
C SER A 95 -17.35 20.34 -35.14
N ARG A 96 -17.95 21.12 -34.22
CA ARG A 96 -17.71 21.04 -32.77
C ARG A 96 -18.42 19.82 -32.13
N CYS A 97 -19.53 19.38 -32.70
CA CYS A 97 -20.22 18.15 -32.33
C CYS A 97 -19.50 16.88 -32.83
N GLU A 98 -18.89 16.91 -34.02
CA GLU A 98 -18.15 15.77 -34.57
C GLU A 98 -16.79 15.53 -33.88
N MET A 99 -16.20 16.57 -33.29
CA MET A 99 -14.88 16.49 -32.66
C MET A 99 -14.96 15.94 -31.21
N GLY A 100 -15.06 14.61 -31.06
CA GLY A 100 -14.78 13.97 -29.78
C GLY A 100 -15.26 12.54 -29.67
N GLN A 101 -14.34 11.59 -29.80
CA GLN A 101 -14.58 10.22 -29.35
C GLN A 101 -14.67 10.19 -27.82
N PHE A 102 -15.66 9.48 -27.30
CA PHE A 102 -15.76 9.17 -25.88
C PHE A 102 -14.57 8.28 -25.51
N GLN A 103 -13.75 8.74 -24.56
CA GLN A 103 -12.62 7.98 -24.05
C GLN A 103 -13.05 7.37 -22.72
N LEU A 104 -13.20 6.05 -22.66
CA LEU A 104 -13.55 5.40 -21.40
C LEU A 104 -12.49 5.76 -20.35
N PRO A 105 -12.87 6.19 -19.13
CA PRO A 105 -11.90 6.41 -18.08
C PRO A 105 -11.16 5.12 -17.76
N GLU A 106 -9.93 5.28 -17.30
CA GLU A 106 -9.10 4.14 -16.93
C GLU A 106 -9.64 3.61 -15.60
N GLU A 107 -10.16 2.39 -15.63
CA GLU A 107 -10.62 1.69 -14.43
C GLU A 107 -9.42 1.34 -13.55
N ILE A 108 -9.63 1.18 -12.24
CA ILE A 108 -8.57 0.67 -11.37
C ILE A 108 -8.15 -0.69 -11.93
N SER A 109 -6.87 -0.84 -12.26
CA SER A 109 -6.41 -2.06 -12.91
C SER A 109 -6.52 -3.25 -11.95
N PRO A 110 -6.88 -4.45 -12.44
CA PRO A 110 -6.90 -5.67 -11.62
C PRO A 110 -5.56 -5.94 -10.92
N GLU A 111 -4.46 -5.44 -11.49
CA GLU A 111 -3.13 -5.58 -10.92
C GLU A 111 -2.95 -4.77 -9.62
N LEU A 112 -3.55 -3.58 -9.50
CA LEU A 112 -3.52 -2.81 -8.26
C LEU A 112 -4.35 -3.49 -7.16
N GLU A 113 -5.50 -4.06 -7.51
CA GLU A 113 -6.32 -4.84 -6.57
C GLU A 113 -5.58 -6.09 -6.07
N GLU A 114 -4.84 -6.76 -6.95
CA GLU A 114 -3.95 -7.87 -6.59
C GLU A 114 -2.91 -7.44 -5.55
N GLN A 115 -2.28 -6.29 -5.78
CA GLN A 115 -1.26 -5.77 -4.87
C GLN A 115 -1.84 -5.46 -3.49
N VAL A 116 -3.00 -4.81 -3.41
CA VAL A 116 -3.70 -4.55 -2.14
C VAL A 116 -3.97 -5.87 -1.40
N ARG A 117 -4.49 -6.87 -2.10
CA ARG A 117 -4.72 -8.20 -1.52
C ARG A 117 -3.42 -8.85 -1.03
N GLY A 118 -2.32 -8.67 -1.76
CA GLY A 118 -0.99 -9.12 -1.38
C GLY A 118 -0.56 -8.57 0.00
N PHE A 119 -0.83 -7.30 0.30
CA PHE A 119 -0.54 -6.73 1.62
C PHE A 119 -1.42 -7.32 2.73
N SER A 120 -2.70 -7.57 2.45
CA SER A 120 -3.61 -8.24 3.40
C SER A 120 -3.09 -9.64 3.75
N LEU A 121 -2.65 -10.42 2.76
CA LEU A 121 -2.07 -11.74 2.98
C LEU A 121 -0.80 -11.69 3.83
N LYS A 122 0.09 -10.74 3.57
CA LYS A 122 1.30 -10.53 4.39
C LYS A 122 0.95 -10.24 5.86
N THR A 123 -0.08 -9.44 6.10
CA THR A 123 -0.54 -9.07 7.46
C THR A 123 -1.11 -10.27 8.21
N ILE A 124 -1.86 -11.13 7.50
CA ILE A 124 -2.37 -12.40 8.05
C ILE A 124 -1.20 -13.31 8.45
N ALA A 125 -0.24 -13.54 7.54
CA ALA A 125 0.91 -14.40 7.80
C ALA A 125 1.77 -13.92 8.99
N LEU A 126 1.95 -12.61 9.13
CA LEU A 126 2.63 -12.01 10.28
C LEU A 126 1.88 -12.29 11.59
N SER A 127 0.56 -12.14 11.59
CA SER A 127 -0.30 -12.40 12.74
C SER A 127 -0.30 -13.87 13.15
N GLU A 128 -0.30 -14.78 12.17
CA GLU A 128 -0.20 -16.23 12.41
C GLU A 128 1.14 -16.61 13.04
N THR A 129 2.24 -16.05 12.51
CA THR A 129 3.59 -16.30 13.05
C THR A 129 3.69 -15.79 14.50
N LEU A 130 3.17 -14.60 14.79
CA LEU A 130 3.09 -14.06 16.16
C LEU A 130 2.27 -14.96 17.08
N ARG A 131 1.18 -15.55 16.59
CA ARG A 131 0.35 -16.47 17.37
C ARG A 131 1.10 -17.78 17.68
N GLN A 132 1.84 -18.32 16.73
CA GLN A 132 2.69 -19.50 16.95
C GLN A 132 3.73 -19.23 18.04
N PHE A 133 4.38 -18.06 17.99
CA PHE A 133 5.36 -17.65 18.98
C PHE A 133 4.77 -17.46 20.38
N LYS A 134 3.52 -17.00 20.50
CA LYS A 134 2.81 -16.85 21.78
C LYS A 134 2.27 -18.16 22.36
N GLY A 135 2.09 -19.18 21.51
CA GLY A 135 1.57 -20.49 21.90
C GLY A 135 2.64 -21.49 22.31
N THR A 136 3.92 -21.06 22.37
CA THR A 136 5.08 -21.81 22.86
C THR A 136 5.52 -21.27 24.21
#